data_AF-R6TSX8-F1
#
_entry.id   AF-R6TSX8-F1
#
_cell.length_a   1.000
_cell.length_b   1.000
_cell.length_c   1.000
_cell.angle_alpha   90.00
_cell.angle_beta   90.00
_cell.angle_gamma   90.00
#
_symmetry.space_group_name_H-M   'P 1'
#
loop_
_entity.id
_entity.type
_entity.pdbx_description
1 polymer ?
#
loop_
_entity_poly.entity_id
_entity_poly.type
_entity_poly.pdbx_seq_one_letter_code
_entity_poly.pdbx_strand_id
1 'polypeptide(L)'
;MKLNAEQQKKVEDNLGLVNKVINDKVHGPYYLGMYTRDDLFQIGCIGLCKAAATDKGGNFSTYAYRLIWNQICDALIYSTRRQTHETIYDVTPYTAEPDDNDFELGLAIDQALKKAKLDAPPSTAKGIDAIRLMSEGYTCGEIGEQIGATDKQVTAMVSKARKFLKERKDVLALAGNM
;
A
#
# COMPACT_ATOMS: atom_id res chain seq x y z
N MET A 1 2.10 -24.02 -5.01
CA MET A 1 3.57 -24.15 -5.20
C MET A 1 4.09 -25.17 -4.20
N LYS A 2 4.98 -26.08 -4.60
CA LYS A 2 5.59 -27.08 -3.71
C LYS A 2 7.10 -26.90 -3.72
N LEU A 3 7.69 -26.66 -2.56
CA LEU A 3 9.15 -26.52 -2.40
C LEU A 3 9.82 -27.89 -2.42
N ASN A 4 11.02 -27.96 -3.01
CA ASN A 4 11.91 -29.12 -2.85
C ASN A 4 12.61 -29.08 -1.48
N ALA A 5 13.32 -30.16 -1.11
CA ALA A 5 13.96 -30.27 0.20
C ALA A 5 15.01 -29.19 0.48
N GLU A 6 15.80 -28.79 -0.53
CA GLU A 6 16.80 -27.73 -0.39
C GLU A 6 16.15 -26.37 -0.13
N GLN A 7 15.08 -26.07 -0.86
CA GLN A 7 14.31 -24.84 -0.68
C GLN A 7 13.59 -24.80 0.67
N GLN A 8 13.06 -25.94 1.15
CA GLN A 8 12.46 -26.05 2.48
C GLN A 8 13.48 -25.73 3.57
N LYS A 9 14.65 -26.38 3.51
CA LYS A 9 15.75 -26.11 4.45
C LYS A 9 16.16 -24.63 4.42
N LYS A 10 16.23 -24.03 3.23
CA LYS A 10 16.53 -22.61 3.06
C LYS A 10 15.49 -21.70 3.71
N VAL A 11 14.20 -22.06 3.67
CA VAL A 11 13.14 -21.34 4.36
C VAL A 11 13.32 -21.46 5.88
N GLU A 12 13.52 -22.67 6.38
CA GLU A 12 13.71 -22.94 7.82
C GLU A 12 14.89 -22.15 8.39
N ASP A 13 16.03 -22.15 7.70
CA ASP A 13 17.24 -21.41 8.08
C ASP A 13 17.03 -19.88 8.11
N ASN A 14 15.99 -19.36 7.45
CA ASN A 14 15.73 -17.93 7.28
C ASN A 14 14.40 -17.45 7.91
N LEU A 15 13.72 -18.26 8.73
CA LEU A 15 12.46 -17.87 9.37
C LEU A 15 12.59 -16.59 10.20
N GLY A 16 13.75 -16.38 10.85
CA GLY A 16 14.02 -15.16 11.62
C GLY A 16 13.96 -13.87 10.78
N LEU A 17 14.19 -13.96 9.46
CA LEU A 17 14.08 -12.82 8.56
C LEU A 17 12.65 -12.28 8.48
N VAL A 18 11.64 -13.14 8.61
CA VAL A 18 10.23 -12.72 8.61
C VAL A 18 9.95 -11.82 9.80
N ASN A 19 10.36 -12.24 11.00
CA ASN A 19 10.23 -11.43 12.21
C ASN A 19 11.00 -10.11 12.12
N LYS A 20 12.14 -10.11 11.44
CA LYS A 20 12.89 -8.88 11.16
C LYS A 20 12.10 -7.93 10.25
N VAL A 21 11.59 -8.38 9.12
CA VAL A 21 10.79 -7.55 8.18
C VAL A 21 9.54 -6.99 8.88
N ILE A 22 8.79 -7.89 9.50
CA ILE A 22 8.05 -7.73 10.76
C ILE A 22 8.27 -6.40 11.49
N ASN A 23 9.30 -6.44 12.32
CA ASN A 23 9.72 -5.39 13.23
C ASN A 23 10.25 -4.15 12.54
N ASP A 24 10.85 -4.25 11.35
CA ASP A 24 11.47 -3.13 10.63
C ASP A 24 10.46 -2.28 9.86
N LYS A 25 9.31 -2.86 9.46
CA LYS A 25 8.40 -2.26 8.47
C LYS A 25 6.98 -2.08 8.95
N VAL A 26 6.52 -2.86 9.93
CA VAL A 26 5.16 -2.76 10.46
C VAL A 26 5.26 -2.15 11.86
N HIS A 27 4.96 -0.86 11.93
CA HIS A 27 4.98 -0.07 13.16
C HIS A 27 3.63 0.59 13.39
N GLY A 28 3.25 0.76 14.66
CA GLY A 28 2.11 1.55 15.08
C GLY A 28 0.83 0.73 15.36
N PRO A 29 -0.02 1.17 16.31
CA PRO A 29 -1.18 0.41 16.79
C PRO A 29 -2.29 0.24 15.74
N TYR A 30 -2.29 1.06 14.68
CA TYR A 30 -3.33 1.07 13.64
C TYR A 30 -2.91 0.44 12.30
N TYR A 31 -1.65 0.02 12.14
CA TYR A 31 -1.13 -0.46 10.84
C TYR A 31 -1.26 -1.98 10.62
N LEU A 32 -1.72 -2.73 11.62
CA LEU A 32 -1.94 -4.17 11.48
C LEU A 32 -3.30 -4.52 10.84
N GLY A 33 -4.18 -3.53 10.64
CA GLY A 33 -5.54 -3.79 10.14
C GLY A 33 -6.26 -4.81 11.00
N MET A 34 -6.81 -5.86 10.37
CA MET A 34 -7.47 -6.98 11.04
C MET A 34 -6.53 -8.13 11.44
N TYR A 35 -5.22 -8.02 11.17
CA TYR A 35 -4.28 -9.12 11.34
C TYR A 35 -3.55 -9.06 12.68
N THR A 36 -3.41 -10.22 13.33
CA THR A 36 -2.51 -10.35 14.48
C THR A 36 -1.06 -10.41 14.03
N ARG A 37 -0.14 -10.30 14.99
CA ARG A 37 1.29 -10.47 14.72
C ARG A 37 1.62 -11.84 14.13
N ASP A 38 0.92 -12.88 14.58
CA ASP A 38 1.10 -14.26 14.10
C ASP A 38 0.55 -14.44 12.69
N ASP A 39 -0.56 -13.78 12.34
CA ASP A 39 -1.08 -13.77 10.97
C ASP A 39 -0.07 -13.14 10.00
N LEU A 40 0.50 -11.99 10.37
CA LEU A 40 1.55 -11.34 9.57
C LEU A 40 2.80 -12.21 9.44
N PHE A 41 3.15 -12.98 10.47
CA PHE A 41 4.23 -13.96 10.40
C PHE A 41 3.92 -15.06 9.38
N GLN A 42 2.73 -15.65 9.42
CA GLN A 42 2.33 -16.68 8.45
C GLN A 42 2.30 -16.14 7.01
N ILE A 43 1.74 -14.95 6.82
CA ILE A 43 1.71 -14.26 5.52
C ILE A 43 3.14 -13.99 5.03
N GLY A 44 4.01 -13.50 5.91
CA GLY A 44 5.42 -13.27 5.59
C GLY A 44 6.16 -14.57 5.22
N CYS A 45 5.86 -15.68 5.89
CA CYS A 45 6.38 -17.01 5.55
C CYS A 45 5.95 -17.46 4.14
N ILE A 46 4.77 -17.09 3.66
CA ILE A 46 4.38 -17.31 2.25
C ILE A 46 5.32 -16.55 1.31
N GLY A 47 5.64 -15.30 1.63
CA GLY A 47 6.60 -14.48 0.88
C GLY A 47 8.00 -15.10 0.88
N LEU A 48 8.45 -15.61 2.02
CA LEU A 48 9.74 -16.32 2.15
C LEU A 48 9.77 -17.61 1.33
N CYS A 49 8.71 -18.41 1.36
CA CYS A 49 8.57 -19.60 0.52
C CYS A 49 8.65 -19.26 -0.96
N LYS A 50 7.94 -18.20 -1.40
CA LYS A 50 8.02 -17.72 -2.79
C LYS A 50 9.45 -17.33 -3.15
N ALA A 51 10.15 -16.64 -2.25
CA ALA A 51 11.54 -16.25 -2.47
C ALA A 51 12.46 -17.46 -2.62
N ALA A 52 12.30 -18.50 -1.80
CA ALA A 52 13.07 -19.74 -1.92
C ALA A 52 12.79 -20.48 -3.23
N ALA A 53 11.55 -20.45 -3.71
CA ALA A 53 11.16 -21.11 -4.96
C ALA A 53 11.71 -20.42 -6.21
N THR A 54 11.81 -19.09 -6.19
CA THR A 54 12.20 -18.27 -7.35
C THR A 54 13.62 -17.73 -7.25
N ASP A 55 14.41 -18.21 -6.29
CA ASP A 55 15.79 -17.78 -6.10
C ASP A 55 16.66 -18.16 -7.29
N LYS A 56 17.45 -17.19 -7.77
CA LYS A 56 18.37 -17.33 -8.91
C LYS A 56 19.84 -17.15 -8.49
N GLY A 57 20.12 -17.11 -7.19
CA GLY A 57 21.44 -16.87 -6.65
C GLY A 57 21.67 -15.41 -6.24
N GLY A 58 22.81 -15.16 -5.59
CA GLY A 58 23.12 -13.89 -4.92
C GLY A 58 22.78 -13.92 -3.42
N ASN A 59 22.67 -12.75 -2.79
CA ASN A 59 22.33 -12.70 -1.36
C ASN A 59 20.83 -12.94 -1.15
N PHE A 60 20.49 -14.18 -0.79
CA PHE A 60 19.11 -14.61 -0.56
C PHE A 60 18.36 -13.70 0.42
N SER A 61 18.98 -13.31 1.52
CA SER A 61 18.33 -12.47 2.54
C SER A 61 17.84 -11.14 1.98
N THR A 62 18.60 -10.52 1.07
CA THR A 62 18.22 -9.26 0.42
C THR A 62 17.03 -9.44 -0.51
N TYR A 63 17.04 -10.53 -1.28
CA TYR A 63 15.93 -10.87 -2.17
C TYR A 63 14.66 -11.22 -1.39
N ALA A 64 14.78 -12.12 -0.42
CA ALA A 64 13.67 -12.59 0.41
C ALA A 64 13.04 -11.45 1.22
N TYR A 65 13.82 -10.53 1.77
CA TYR A 65 13.30 -9.37 2.52
C TYR A 65 12.24 -8.62 1.72
N ARG A 66 12.50 -8.38 0.43
CA ARG A 66 11.57 -7.65 -0.44
C ARG A 66 10.30 -8.45 -0.74
N LEU A 67 10.41 -9.76 -0.96
CA LEU A 67 9.25 -10.62 -1.23
C LEU A 67 8.37 -10.80 0.02
N ILE A 68 8.98 -10.94 1.20
CA ILE A 68 8.27 -10.97 2.48
C ILE A 68 7.48 -9.66 2.66
N TRP A 69 8.14 -8.52 2.48
CA TRP A 69 7.49 -7.22 2.62
C TRP A 69 6.34 -7.03 1.64
N ASN A 70 6.54 -7.35 0.36
CA ASN A 70 5.47 -7.25 -0.64
C ASN A 70 4.27 -8.13 -0.27
N GLN A 71 4.51 -9.35 0.22
CA GLN A 71 3.43 -10.25 0.60
C GLN A 71 2.60 -9.72 1.77
N ILE A 72 3.25 -9.06 2.73
CA ILE A 72 2.60 -8.40 3.86
C ILE A 72 1.82 -7.16 3.38
N CYS A 73 2.40 -6.33 2.51
CA CYS A 73 1.72 -5.17 1.93
C CYS A 73 0.44 -5.57 1.19
N ASP A 74 0.52 -6.60 0.34
CA ASP A 74 -0.63 -7.08 -0.43
C ASP A 74 -1.76 -7.51 0.50
N ALA A 75 -1.44 -8.18 1.61
CA ALA A 75 -2.44 -8.59 2.61
C ALA A 75 -3.04 -7.39 3.35
N LEU A 76 -2.23 -6.43 3.79
CA LEU A 76 -2.71 -5.22 4.46
C LEU A 76 -3.63 -4.40 3.52
N ILE A 77 -3.20 -4.16 2.28
CA ILE A 77 -4.01 -3.49 1.26
C ILE A 77 -5.32 -4.24 1.00
N TYR A 78 -5.25 -5.58 0.88
CA TYR A 78 -6.43 -6.41 0.70
C TYR A 78 -7.40 -6.29 1.88
N SER A 79 -6.90 -6.25 3.13
CA SER A 79 -7.76 -6.08 4.31
C SER A 79 -8.48 -4.74 4.31
N THR A 80 -7.80 -3.66 3.95
CA THR A 80 -8.43 -2.33 3.81
C THR A 80 -9.49 -2.35 2.71
N ARG A 81 -9.21 -2.97 1.54
CA ARG A 81 -10.20 -3.11 0.45
C ARG A 81 -11.43 -3.90 0.89
N ARG A 82 -11.23 -4.98 1.66
CA ARG A 82 -12.31 -5.82 2.17
C ARG A 82 -13.18 -5.08 3.17
N GLN A 83 -12.57 -4.30 4.07
CA GLN A 83 -13.30 -3.42 5.00
C GLN A 83 -14.16 -2.36 4.27
N THR A 84 -13.70 -1.85 3.14
CA THR A 84 -14.45 -0.86 2.33
C THR A 84 -15.62 -1.49 1.56
N HIS A 85 -15.51 -2.76 1.13
CA HIS A 85 -16.50 -3.43 0.27
C HIS A 85 -17.48 -4.33 1.05
N GLU A 86 -17.09 -4.87 2.20
CA GLU A 86 -17.95 -5.67 3.06
C GLU A 86 -18.43 -4.81 4.25
N THR A 87 -19.59 -4.18 4.11
CA THR A 87 -20.38 -3.71 5.27
C THR A 87 -20.68 -4.92 6.15
N ILE A 88 -19.96 -5.06 7.27
CA ILE A 88 -20.32 -6.01 8.32
C ILE A 88 -21.58 -5.47 9.00
N TYR A 89 -22.69 -6.17 8.83
CA TYR A 89 -23.86 -5.98 9.67
C TYR A 89 -23.53 -6.43 11.10
N ASP A 90 -23.83 -5.53 12.04
CA ASP A 90 -24.10 -5.72 13.47
C ASP A 90 -22.98 -6.26 14.37
N VAL A 91 -21.87 -5.52 14.45
CA VAL A 91 -21.29 -5.16 15.76
C VAL A 91 -20.72 -3.76 15.58
N THR A 92 -21.27 -2.75 16.26
CA THR A 92 -20.67 -1.41 16.31
C THR A 92 -19.25 -1.53 16.84
N PRO A 93 -18.20 -1.29 16.02
CA PRO A 93 -16.86 -1.17 16.55
C PRO A 93 -16.87 0.01 17.51
N TYR A 94 -16.17 -0.10 18.64
CA TYR A 94 -15.79 1.08 19.40
C TYR A 94 -14.90 1.93 18.49
N THR A 95 -15.51 2.82 17.73
CA THR A 95 -14.82 3.89 17.04
C THR A 95 -14.35 4.81 18.15
N ALA A 96 -13.04 4.91 18.35
CA ALA A 96 -12.51 6.12 18.97
C ALA A 96 -13.17 7.29 18.24
N GLU A 97 -13.79 8.20 18.99
CA GLU A 97 -14.40 9.42 18.47
C GLU A 97 -13.46 9.98 17.38
N PRO A 98 -13.93 10.19 16.14
CA PRO A 98 -13.09 10.77 15.11
C PRO A 98 -12.52 12.06 15.67
N ASP A 99 -11.20 12.12 15.81
CA ASP A 99 -10.52 13.34 16.22
C ASP A 99 -10.94 14.41 15.20
N ASP A 100 -11.64 15.47 15.64
CA ASP A 100 -12.23 16.50 14.75
C ASP A 100 -11.19 17.07 13.76
N ASN A 101 -9.91 16.95 14.13
CA ASN A 101 -8.73 17.30 13.37
C ASN A 101 -8.56 16.49 12.06
N ASP A 102 -8.97 15.21 12.01
CA ASP A 102 -8.80 14.33 10.83
C ASP A 102 -9.81 14.67 9.72
N PHE A 103 -11.02 15.09 10.09
CA PHE A 103 -12.03 15.58 9.14
C PHE A 103 -11.63 16.91 8.50
N GLU A 104 -11.11 17.84 9.30
CA GLU A 104 -10.63 19.14 8.81
C GLU A 104 -9.42 18.97 7.86
N LEU A 105 -8.48 18.09 8.22
CA LEU A 105 -7.33 17.76 7.38
C LEU A 105 -7.76 17.11 6.05
N GLY A 106 -8.69 16.16 6.09
CA GLY A 106 -9.25 15.53 4.88
C GLY A 106 -9.90 16.52 3.92
N LEU A 107 -10.68 17.47 4.46
CA LEU A 107 -11.29 18.55 3.66
C LEU A 107 -10.22 19.47 3.04
N ALA A 108 -9.19 19.83 3.80
CA ALA A 108 -8.10 20.67 3.31
C ALA A 108 -7.31 19.98 2.17
N ILE A 109 -7.07 18.67 2.28
CA ILE A 109 -6.43 17.86 1.23
C ILE A 109 -7.29 17.84 -0.04
N ASP A 110 -8.60 17.59 0.05
CA ASP A 110 -9.49 17.58 -1.12
C ASP A 110 -9.53 18.94 -1.83
N GLN A 111 -9.57 20.03 -1.07
CA GLN A 111 -9.51 21.40 -1.62
C GLN A 111 -8.17 21.68 -2.32
N ALA A 112 -7.05 21.27 -1.73
CA ALA A 112 -5.72 21.44 -2.34
C ALA A 112 -5.60 20.65 -3.65
N LEU A 113 -6.10 19.41 -3.69
CA LEU A 113 -6.10 18.57 -4.89
C LEU A 113 -7.01 19.15 -5.99
N LYS A 114 -8.20 19.67 -5.65
CA LYS A 114 -9.08 20.36 -6.62
C LYS A 114 -8.41 21.58 -7.23
N LYS A 115 -7.73 22.41 -6.43
CA LYS A 115 -6.94 23.55 -6.93
C LYS A 115 -5.80 23.09 -7.83
N ALA A 116 -5.04 22.07 -7.39
CA ALA A 116 -3.94 21.52 -8.18
C ALA A 116 -4.41 21.01 -9.55
N LYS A 117 -5.60 20.40 -9.61
CA LYS A 117 -6.18 19.89 -10.85
C LYS A 117 -6.48 21.00 -11.87
N LEU A 118 -6.94 22.17 -11.42
CA LEU A 118 -7.25 23.30 -12.31
C LEU A 118 -6.00 23.87 -12.99
N ASP A 119 -4.87 23.89 -12.27
CA ASP A 119 -3.59 24.40 -12.77
C ASP A 119 -2.77 23.34 -13.54
N ALA A 120 -3.21 22.08 -13.51
CA ALA A 120 -2.45 20.95 -14.03
C ALA A 120 -2.67 20.75 -15.55
N PRO A 121 -1.62 20.39 -16.30
CA PRO A 121 -1.77 19.90 -17.68
C PRO A 121 -2.71 18.69 -17.75
N PRO A 122 -3.40 18.42 -18.88
CA PRO A 122 -4.45 17.40 -18.97
C PRO A 122 -4.03 15.99 -18.52
N SER A 123 -2.80 15.57 -18.83
CA SER A 123 -2.27 14.27 -18.38
C SER A 123 -1.92 14.21 -16.89
N THR A 124 -1.54 15.35 -16.31
CA THR A 124 -1.26 15.51 -14.88
C THR A 124 -2.56 15.57 -14.08
N ALA A 125 -3.58 16.27 -14.60
CA ALA A 125 -4.92 16.31 -14.00
C ALA A 125 -5.53 14.90 -13.89
N LYS A 126 -5.43 14.09 -14.95
CA LYS A 126 -5.81 12.66 -14.92
C LYS A 126 -5.01 11.86 -13.90
N GLY A 127 -3.74 12.19 -13.70
CA GLY A 127 -2.90 11.59 -12.67
C GLY A 127 -3.31 11.97 -11.25
N ILE A 128 -3.79 13.20 -11.03
CA ILE A 128 -4.34 13.64 -9.74
C ILE A 128 -5.63 12.89 -9.43
N ASP A 129 -6.53 12.76 -10.42
CA ASP A 129 -7.74 11.94 -10.29
C ASP A 129 -7.41 10.47 -10.00
N ALA A 130 -6.40 9.92 -10.67
CA ALA A 130 -5.92 8.57 -10.40
C ALA A 130 -5.37 8.43 -8.97
N ILE A 131 -4.66 9.43 -8.42
CA ILE A 131 -4.20 9.40 -7.02
C ILE A 131 -5.39 9.32 -6.05
N ARG A 132 -6.48 10.06 -6.31
CA ARG A 132 -7.72 9.99 -5.52
C ARG A 132 -8.36 8.61 -5.59
N LEU A 133 -8.54 8.07 -6.79
CA LEU A 133 -9.07 6.70 -6.97
C LEU A 133 -8.17 5.65 -6.30
N MET A 134 -6.85 5.83 -6.35
CA MET A 134 -5.94 4.94 -5.63
C MET A 134 -6.09 5.03 -4.11
N SER A 135 -6.41 6.20 -3.53
CA SER A 135 -6.74 6.33 -2.10
C SER A 135 -8.08 5.67 -1.73
N GLU A 136 -9.00 5.58 -2.70
CA GLU A 136 -10.26 4.84 -2.57
C GLU A 136 -10.08 3.32 -2.84
N GLY A 137 -8.85 2.89 -3.18
CA GLY A 137 -8.49 1.47 -3.32
C GLY A 137 -8.52 0.91 -4.75
N TYR A 138 -8.63 1.76 -5.77
CA TYR A 138 -8.56 1.34 -7.17
C TYR A 138 -7.11 1.10 -7.62
N THR A 139 -6.91 0.07 -8.45
CA THR A 139 -5.62 -0.27 -9.07
C THR A 139 -5.41 0.50 -10.39
N CYS A 140 -4.15 0.62 -10.82
CA CYS A 140 -3.84 1.24 -12.11
C CYS A 140 -4.54 0.56 -13.30
N GLY A 141 -4.81 -0.75 -13.20
CA GLY A 141 -5.56 -1.50 -14.21
C GLY A 141 -7.03 -1.07 -14.27
N GLU A 142 -7.72 -1.10 -13.13
CA GLU A 142 -9.13 -0.69 -13.01
C GLU A 142 -9.33 0.78 -13.42
N ILE A 143 -8.42 1.67 -13.01
CA ILE A 143 -8.45 3.08 -13.41
C ILE A 143 -8.23 3.23 -14.92
N GLY A 144 -7.31 2.43 -15.47
CA GLY A 144 -7.02 2.42 -16.90
C GLY A 144 -8.24 2.05 -17.74
N GLU A 145 -8.97 1.02 -17.31
CA GLU A 145 -10.23 0.62 -17.95
C GLU A 145 -11.28 1.74 -17.93
N GLN A 146 -11.42 2.47 -16.81
CA GLN A 146 -12.37 3.58 -16.70
C GLN A 146 -12.04 4.76 -17.62
N ILE A 147 -10.76 5.07 -17.83
CA ILE A 147 -10.32 6.27 -18.57
C ILE A 147 -9.81 5.96 -19.99
N GLY A 148 -9.90 4.70 -20.43
CA GLY A 148 -9.43 4.26 -21.75
C GLY A 148 -7.91 4.32 -21.90
N ALA A 149 -7.16 3.97 -20.86
CA ALA A 149 -5.69 3.98 -20.83
C ALA A 149 -5.12 2.64 -20.32
N THR A 150 -3.86 2.35 -20.63
CA THR A 150 -3.17 1.18 -20.06
C THR A 150 -2.72 1.44 -18.62
N ASP A 151 -2.56 0.36 -17.84
CA ASP A 151 -1.99 0.38 -16.48
C ASP A 151 -0.67 1.18 -16.39
N LYS A 152 0.21 1.02 -17.38
CA LYS A 152 1.48 1.72 -17.50
C LYS A 152 1.29 3.21 -17.76
N GLN A 153 0.32 3.58 -18.60
CA GLN A 153 -0.02 4.98 -18.85
C GLN A 153 -0.57 5.64 -17.57
N VAL A 154 -1.44 4.95 -16.82
CA VAL A 154 -1.94 5.41 -15.52
C VAL A 154 -0.78 5.63 -14.54
N THR A 155 0.12 4.66 -14.42
CA THR A 155 1.30 4.76 -13.54
C THR A 155 2.19 5.96 -13.91
N ALA A 156 2.37 6.24 -15.21
CA ALA A 156 3.12 7.40 -15.67
C ALA A 156 2.41 8.73 -15.37
N MET A 157 1.07 8.79 -15.53
CA MET A 157 0.26 9.95 -15.17
C MET A 157 0.32 10.23 -13.66
N VAL A 158 0.20 9.19 -12.82
CA VAL A 158 0.35 9.27 -11.36
C VAL A 158 1.74 9.77 -10.97
N SER A 159 2.79 9.29 -11.64
CA SER A 159 4.17 9.75 -11.38
C SER A 159 4.35 11.24 -11.69
N LYS A 160 3.77 11.72 -12.79
CA LYS A 160 3.77 13.16 -13.15
C LYS A 160 2.98 13.98 -12.14
N ALA A 161 1.79 13.51 -11.75
CA ALA A 161 0.96 14.17 -10.74
C ALA A 161 1.68 14.27 -9.38
N ARG A 162 2.34 13.19 -8.93
CA ARG A 162 3.11 13.21 -7.68
C ARG A 162 4.26 14.22 -7.71
N LYS A 163 4.96 14.34 -8.85
CA LYS A 163 6.00 15.36 -9.02
C LYS A 163 5.40 16.77 -8.97
N PHE A 164 4.31 16.99 -9.69
CA PHE A 164 3.63 18.28 -9.75
C PHE A 164 3.11 18.73 -8.37
N LEU A 165 2.49 17.82 -7.60
CA LEU A 165 1.96 18.11 -6.27
C LEU A 165 3.07 18.44 -5.26
N LYS A 166 4.24 17.78 -5.36
CA LYS A 166 5.41 18.07 -4.49
C LYS A 166 5.98 19.48 -4.67
N GLU A 167 5.76 20.10 -5.83
CA GLU A 167 6.27 21.43 -6.15
C GLU A 167 5.31 22.55 -5.70
N ARG A 168 4.07 22.23 -5.29
CA ARG A 168 3.07 23.22 -4.86
C ARG A 168 3.13 23.50 -3.35
N LYS A 169 3.13 24.79 -3.01
CA LYS A 169 3.27 25.29 -1.62
C LYS A 169 2.06 24.94 -0.73
N ASP A 170 0.86 24.91 -1.29
CA ASP A 170 -0.37 24.57 -0.56
C ASP A 170 -0.40 23.10 -0.12
N VAL A 171 0.09 22.19 -0.97
CA VAL A 171 0.27 20.78 -0.64
C VAL A 171 1.40 20.57 0.38
N LEU A 172 2.51 21.30 0.25
CA LEU A 172 3.63 21.25 1.19
C LEU A 172 3.25 21.76 2.59
N ALA A 173 2.42 22.79 2.68
CA ALA A 173 1.93 23.32 3.95
C ALA A 173 1.09 22.30 4.73
N LEU A 174 0.29 21.49 4.02
CA LEU A 174 -0.48 20.39 4.62
C LEU A 174 0.43 19.22 5.05
N ALA A 175 1.51 18.97 4.33
CA ALA A 175 2.46 17.90 4.66
C ALA A 175 3.38 18.22 5.87
N GLY A 176 3.58 19.51 6.18
CA GLY A 176 4.40 19.97 7.32
C GLY A 176 3.65 20.04 8.65
N ASN A 177 2.33 19.82 8.64
CA ASN A 177 1.47 19.72 9.83
C ASN A 177 1.19 18.26 10.24
N MET A 178 1.83 17.28 9.59
CA MET A 178 1.84 15.86 9.95
C MET A 178 3.01 15.51 10.87
#